data_AF-A0A813K1V9-F1
#
_entry.id   AF-A0A813K1V9-F1
#
_cell.length_a   1.000
_cell.length_b   1.000
_cell.length_c   1.000
_cell.angle_alpha   90.00
_cell.angle_beta   90.00
_cell.angle_gamma   90.00
#
_symmetry.space_group_name_H-M   'P 1'
#
loop_
_entity.id
_entity.type
_entity.pdbx_description
1 polymer ?
#
loop_
_entity_poly.entity_id
_entity_poly.type
_entity_poly.pdbx_seq_one_letter_code
_entity_poly.pdbx_strand_id
1 'polypeptide(L)'
;MFVVRVAGNSLDTSTTASLQYAVKHLSVKVLMVMGHEGCGAIKAAGLPIAQIEQEPQELANALKMLKRGLDEQRLKNVHDARAYDREAVITNVRRQVEGLCRDAAIMKKVQNEELIVVGCFYEISSGIVDFLPIYSPTGISSELHEKVFDEKFTVLVSGEK
;
A
#
# COMPACT_ATOMS: atom_id res chain seq x y z
N MET A 1 -9.26 -8.94 -13.02
CA MET A 1 -8.26 -8.41 -12.07
C MET A 1 -7.27 -7.57 -12.86
N PHE A 2 -7.02 -6.33 -12.45
CA PHE A 2 -6.02 -5.43 -13.06
C PHE A 2 -4.84 -5.34 -12.10
N VAL A 3 -3.63 -5.74 -12.53
CA VAL A 3 -2.49 -5.97 -11.64
C VAL A 3 -1.30 -5.13 -12.07
N VAL A 4 -0.71 -4.40 -11.12
CA VAL A 4 0.56 -3.69 -11.29
C VAL A 4 1.53 -4.24 -10.24
N ARG A 5 2.73 -4.67 -10.67
CA ARG A 5 3.77 -5.21 -9.78
C ARG A 5 5.07 -4.49 -10.05
N VAL A 6 5.60 -3.84 -9.01
CA VAL A 6 6.86 -3.11 -9.03
C VAL A 6 7.59 -3.31 -7.69
N ALA A 7 8.89 -3.07 -7.66
CA ALA A 7 9.70 -3.20 -6.45
C ALA A 7 9.16 -2.32 -5.31
N GLY A 8 8.94 -2.92 -4.14
CA GLY A 8 8.42 -2.21 -2.96
C GLY A 8 7.04 -1.58 -3.17
N ASN A 9 6.26 -2.05 -4.16
CA ASN A 9 4.95 -1.50 -4.54
C ASN A 9 4.97 0.04 -4.68
N SER A 10 6.08 0.59 -5.18
CA SER A 10 6.35 2.02 -5.30
C SER A 10 5.39 2.72 -6.26
N LEU A 11 4.91 3.91 -5.88
CA LEU A 11 4.10 4.76 -6.76
C LEU A 11 4.98 5.68 -7.62
N ASP A 12 5.59 5.12 -8.65
CA ASP A 12 6.22 5.90 -9.72
C ASP A 12 5.17 6.41 -10.73
N THR A 13 5.61 7.19 -11.73
CA THR A 13 4.72 7.78 -12.75
C THR A 13 3.91 6.72 -13.48
N SER A 14 4.53 5.62 -13.90
CA SER A 14 3.88 4.55 -14.67
C SER A 14 2.88 3.76 -13.83
N THR A 15 3.23 3.46 -12.58
CA THR A 15 2.36 2.79 -11.61
C THR A 15 1.15 3.66 -11.30
N THR A 16 1.37 4.95 -11.01
CA THR A 16 0.31 5.90 -10.71
C THR A 16 -0.65 6.05 -11.89
N ALA A 17 -0.13 6.21 -13.10
CA ALA A 17 -0.96 6.31 -14.31
C ALA A 17 -1.79 5.04 -14.55
N SER A 18 -1.23 3.86 -14.29
CA SER A 18 -1.93 2.58 -14.40
C SER A 18 -3.10 2.48 -13.41
N LEU A 19 -2.90 2.93 -12.17
CA LEU A 19 -3.94 2.94 -11.14
C LEU A 19 -5.05 3.97 -11.46
N GLN A 20 -4.69 5.16 -11.93
CA GLN A 20 -5.65 6.15 -12.40
C GLN A 20 -6.48 5.63 -13.58
N TYR A 21 -5.87 4.90 -14.51
CA TYR A 21 -6.59 4.27 -15.61
C TYR A 21 -7.60 3.23 -15.11
N ALA A 22 -7.21 2.38 -14.17
CA ALA A 22 -8.11 1.38 -13.57
C ALA A 22 -9.31 2.05 -12.89
N VAL A 23 -9.08 3.12 -12.13
CA VAL A 23 -10.15 3.88 -11.45
C VAL A 23 -11.06 4.59 -12.45
N LYS A 24 -10.48 5.29 -13.44
CA LYS A 24 -11.23 6.15 -14.36
C LYS A 24 -11.95 5.39 -15.47
N HIS A 25 -11.28 4.40 -16.07
CA HIS A 25 -11.74 3.75 -17.30
C HIS A 25 -12.28 2.35 -17.07
N LEU A 26 -11.80 1.65 -16.03
CA LEU A 26 -12.28 0.31 -15.70
C LEU A 26 -13.30 0.30 -14.56
N SER A 27 -13.50 1.45 -13.89
CA SER A 27 -14.46 1.61 -12.80
C SER A 27 -14.31 0.54 -11.71
N VAL A 28 -13.05 0.24 -11.36
CA VAL A 28 -12.76 -0.70 -10.28
C VAL A 28 -13.39 -0.23 -8.97
N LYS A 29 -13.92 -1.18 -8.20
CA LYS A 29 -14.56 -0.91 -6.89
C LYS A 29 -13.58 -0.99 -5.73
N VAL A 30 -12.46 -1.66 -5.94
CA VAL A 30 -11.42 -1.85 -4.93
C VAL A 30 -10.05 -1.61 -5.55
N LEU A 31 -9.26 -0.78 -4.88
CA LEU A 31 -7.85 -0.57 -5.14
C LEU A 31 -7.07 -1.05 -3.92
N MET A 32 -6.27 -2.09 -4.12
CA MET A 32 -5.50 -2.75 -3.08
C MET A 32 -4.00 -2.48 -3.26
N VAL A 33 -3.34 -2.06 -2.19
CA VAL A 33 -1.87 -2.01 -2.09
C VAL A 33 -1.43 -3.15 -1.18
N MET A 34 -0.84 -4.20 -1.75
CA MET A 34 -0.41 -5.37 -0.99
C MET A 34 1.12 -5.42 -0.91
N GLY A 35 1.66 -5.23 0.29
CA GLY A 35 3.05 -5.57 0.62
C GLY A 35 3.17 -7.04 1.01
N HIS A 36 4.38 -7.57 1.15
CA HIS A 36 4.58 -8.98 1.50
C HIS A 36 5.78 -9.20 2.43
N GLU A 37 5.75 -10.30 3.17
CA GLU A 37 6.86 -10.81 3.98
C GLU A 37 8.16 -10.90 3.18
N GLY A 38 9.27 -10.48 3.77
CA GLY A 38 10.61 -10.59 3.20
C GLY A 38 10.85 -9.70 1.98
N CYS A 39 10.19 -8.54 1.87
CA CYS A 39 10.31 -7.68 0.70
C CYS A 39 11.72 -7.11 0.54
N GLY A 40 12.48 -7.65 -0.42
CA GLY A 40 13.88 -7.27 -0.66
C GLY A 40 14.10 -5.78 -0.95
N ALA A 41 13.18 -5.14 -1.68
CA ALA A 41 13.26 -3.70 -1.97
C ALA A 41 13.09 -2.84 -0.72
N ILE A 42 12.19 -3.23 0.19
CA ILE A 42 11.96 -2.53 1.47
C ILE A 42 13.16 -2.75 2.40
N LYS A 43 13.70 -3.97 2.45
CA LYS A 43 14.94 -4.27 3.16
C LYS A 43 16.11 -3.42 2.65
N ALA A 44 16.28 -3.31 1.33
CA ALA A 44 17.33 -2.51 0.71
C ALA A 44 17.13 -1.00 0.97
N ALA A 45 15.89 -0.51 1.00
CA ALA A 45 15.59 0.88 1.37
C ALA A 45 15.93 1.21 2.84
N GLY A 46 15.97 0.19 3.70
CA GLY A 46 16.42 0.30 5.09
C GLY A 46 17.93 0.52 5.26
N LEU A 47 18.74 0.31 4.22
CA LEU A 47 20.20 0.49 4.30
C LEU A 47 20.61 1.96 4.56
N PRO A 48 21.84 2.20 5.05
CA PRO A 48 22.41 3.54 5.12
C PRO A 48 22.44 4.22 3.75
N ILE A 49 22.20 5.54 3.69
CA ILE A 49 22.18 6.29 2.42
C ILE A 49 23.48 6.11 1.63
N ALA A 50 24.63 6.09 2.30
CA ALA A 50 25.93 5.88 1.66
C ALA A 50 26.09 4.51 0.97
N GLN A 51 25.32 3.49 1.38
CA GLN A 51 25.27 2.20 0.69
C GLN A 51 24.30 2.25 -0.49
N ILE A 52 23.13 2.87 -0.31
CA ILE A 52 22.16 3.07 -1.40
C ILE A 52 22.80 3.86 -2.56
N GLU A 53 23.69 4.80 -2.26
CA GLU A 53 24.40 5.62 -3.26
C GLU A 53 25.47 4.88 -4.06
N GLN A 54 25.80 3.63 -3.69
CA GLN A 54 26.70 2.77 -4.46
C GLN A 54 25.95 1.96 -5.53
N GLU A 55 24.62 1.92 -5.47
CA GLU A 55 23.78 1.24 -6.45
C GLU A 55 23.70 2.03 -7.77
N PRO A 56 23.33 1.37 -8.89
CA PRO A 56 23.00 2.06 -10.14
C PRO A 56 21.96 3.17 -9.91
N GLN A 57 22.11 4.28 -10.63
CA GLN A 57 21.37 5.53 -10.38
C GLN A 57 19.85 5.34 -10.22
N GLU A 58 19.21 4.57 -11.09
CA GLU A 58 17.76 4.36 -11.02
C GLU A 58 17.33 3.50 -9.83
N LEU A 59 18.14 2.50 -9.47
CA LEU A 59 17.91 1.71 -8.27
C LEU A 59 18.09 2.58 -7.02
N ALA A 60 19.16 3.37 -6.96
CA ALA A 60 19.40 4.30 -5.87
C ALA A 60 18.24 5.30 -5.71
N ASN A 61 17.71 5.83 -6.81
CA ASN A 61 16.54 6.71 -6.81
C ASN A 61 15.30 6.02 -6.23
N ALA A 62 14.99 4.80 -6.69
CA ALA A 62 13.86 4.01 -6.21
C ALA A 62 13.98 3.70 -4.70
N LEU A 63 15.16 3.25 -4.26
CA LEU A 63 15.42 2.94 -2.85
C LEU A 63 15.35 4.18 -1.95
N LYS A 64 15.86 5.32 -2.41
CA LYS A 64 15.72 6.61 -1.68
C LYS A 64 14.25 7.03 -1.56
N MET A 65 13.44 6.82 -2.59
CA MET A 65 12.00 7.10 -2.55
C MET A 65 11.28 6.19 -1.56
N LEU A 66 11.56 4.88 -1.56
CA LEU A 66 11.01 3.92 -0.59
C LEU A 66 11.47 4.25 0.84
N LYS A 67 12.75 4.60 1.03
CA LYS A 67 13.33 4.96 2.33
C LYS A 67 12.61 6.12 2.99
N ARG A 68 12.25 7.16 2.21
CA ARG A 68 11.46 8.31 2.72
C ARG A 68 10.08 7.91 3.25
N GLY A 69 9.59 6.73 2.87
CA GLY A 69 8.33 6.17 3.35
C GLY A 69 8.48 5.28 4.58
N LEU A 70 9.70 4.96 5.02
CA LEU A 70 9.94 4.15 6.22
C LEU A 70 9.92 5.03 7.47
N ASP A 71 9.20 4.58 8.50
CA ASP A 71 9.23 5.19 9.83
C ASP A 71 10.43 4.66 10.60
N GLU A 72 11.61 5.22 10.33
CA GLU A 72 12.86 4.79 10.96
C GLU A 72 12.84 4.94 12.49
N GLN A 73 12.06 5.88 13.03
CA GLN A 73 11.96 6.06 14.48
C GLN A 73 11.20 4.90 15.12
N ARG A 74 10.06 4.51 14.53
CA ARG A 74 9.31 3.33 14.95
C ARG A 74 10.12 2.05 14.78
N LEU A 75 10.79 1.89 13.63
CA LEU A 75 11.56 0.69 13.30
C LEU A 75 12.76 0.47 14.23
N LYS A 76 13.38 1.52 14.77
CA LYS A 76 14.48 1.42 15.75
C LYS A 76 14.08 0.71 17.04
N ASN A 77 12.80 0.72 17.39
CA ASN A 77 12.27 0.11 18.61
C ASN A 77 11.77 -1.33 18.39
N VAL A 78 11.91 -1.88 17.18
CA VAL A 78 11.50 -3.25 16.84
C VAL A 78 12.74 -4.12 16.71
N HIS A 79 12.95 -5.02 17.68
CA HIS A 79 14.18 -5.82 17.78
C HIS A 79 14.06 -7.23 17.18
N ASP A 80 12.85 -7.80 17.16
CA ASP A 80 12.63 -9.09 16.50
C ASP A 80 12.68 -8.90 14.97
N ALA A 81 13.43 -9.76 14.29
CA ALA A 81 13.69 -9.62 12.86
C ALA A 81 12.42 -9.79 12.01
N ARG A 82 11.51 -10.70 12.40
CA ARG A 82 10.25 -10.93 11.67
C ARG A 82 9.28 -9.78 11.91
N ALA A 83 9.18 -9.30 13.14
CA ALA A 83 8.40 -8.12 13.48
C ALA A 83 8.93 -6.87 12.77
N TYR A 84 10.25 -6.71 12.65
CA TYR A 84 10.87 -5.60 11.94
C TYR A 84 10.52 -5.62 10.45
N ASP A 85 10.68 -6.78 9.78
CA ASP A 85 10.33 -6.94 8.37
C ASP A 85 8.85 -6.60 8.12
N ARG A 86 7.96 -7.18 8.94
CA ARG A 86 6.53 -6.92 8.87
C ARG A 86 6.20 -5.45 9.05
N GLU A 87 6.75 -4.80 10.08
CA GLU A 87 6.48 -3.39 10.35
C GLU A 87 7.03 -2.47 9.25
N ALA A 88 8.20 -2.76 8.69
CA ALA A 88 8.79 -1.99 7.60
C ALA A 88 7.90 -2.05 6.35
N VAL A 89 7.41 -3.25 6.02
CA VAL A 89 6.51 -3.46 4.87
C VAL A 89 5.16 -2.79 5.10
N ILE A 90 4.54 -2.98 6.27
CA ILE A 90 3.27 -2.33 6.61
C ILE A 90 3.39 -0.81 6.54
N THR A 91 4.49 -0.24 7.04
CA THR A 91 4.74 1.20 6.99
C THR A 91 4.85 1.70 5.55
N ASN A 92 5.56 0.96 4.68
CA ASN A 92 5.58 1.28 3.25
C ASN A 92 4.18 1.20 2.63
N VAL A 93 3.40 0.15 2.91
CA VAL A 93 2.04 0.00 2.38
C VAL A 93 1.17 1.19 2.79
N ARG A 94 1.17 1.57 4.08
CA ARG A 94 0.48 2.77 4.57
C ARG A 94 0.90 4.01 3.80
N ARG A 95 2.21 4.17 3.56
CA ARG A 95 2.72 5.32 2.82
C ARG A 95 2.24 5.36 1.37
N GLN A 96 2.20 4.24 0.67
CA GLN A 96 1.69 4.20 -0.70
C GLN A 96 0.19 4.47 -0.72
N VAL A 97 -0.58 3.90 0.21
CA VAL A 97 -2.01 4.21 0.36
C VAL A 97 -2.23 5.71 0.60
N GLU A 98 -1.48 6.33 1.52
CA GLU A 98 -1.51 7.78 1.72
C GLU A 98 -1.20 8.56 0.44
N GLY A 99 -0.24 8.09 -0.36
CA GLY A 99 0.10 8.68 -1.66
C GLY A 99 -1.07 8.67 -2.63
N LEU A 100 -1.78 7.54 -2.73
CA LEU A 100 -3.00 7.42 -3.54
C LEU A 100 -4.13 8.31 -3.01
N CYS A 101 -4.26 8.41 -1.68
CA CYS A 101 -5.25 9.27 -1.05
C CYS A 101 -4.97 10.77 -1.20
N ARG A 102 -3.84 11.18 -1.79
CA ARG A 102 -3.60 12.58 -2.21
C ARG A 102 -4.09 12.87 -3.62
N ASP A 103 -4.37 11.84 -4.41
CA ASP A 103 -4.92 12.01 -5.75
C ASP A 103 -6.40 12.38 -5.67
N ALA A 104 -6.74 13.58 -6.15
CA ALA A 104 -8.10 14.11 -6.08
C ALA A 104 -9.10 13.29 -6.91
N ALA A 105 -8.69 12.67 -8.02
CA ALA A 105 -9.57 11.85 -8.84
C ALA A 105 -9.89 10.52 -8.15
N ILE A 106 -8.90 9.91 -7.49
CA ILE A 106 -9.09 8.72 -6.66
C ILE A 106 -9.98 9.06 -5.46
N MET A 107 -9.64 10.10 -4.70
CA MET A 107 -10.38 10.46 -3.50
C MET A 107 -11.82 10.89 -3.77
N LYS A 108 -12.09 11.52 -4.92
CA LYS A 108 -13.48 11.80 -5.33
C LYS A 108 -14.30 10.51 -5.45
N LYS A 109 -13.72 9.43 -5.99
CA LYS A 109 -14.40 8.12 -6.06
C LYS A 109 -14.59 7.50 -4.69
N VAL A 110 -13.62 7.65 -3.80
CA VAL A 110 -13.73 7.19 -2.41
C VAL A 110 -14.84 7.94 -1.67
N GLN A 111 -14.89 9.27 -1.77
CA GLN A 111 -15.89 10.12 -1.13
C GLN A 111 -17.32 9.86 -1.63
N ASN A 112 -17.45 9.47 -2.90
CA ASN A 112 -18.73 9.09 -3.50
C ASN A 112 -19.16 7.66 -3.18
N GLU A 113 -18.42 6.92 -2.34
CA GLU A 113 -18.67 5.50 -2.07
C GLU A 113 -18.65 4.65 -3.35
N GLU A 114 -17.79 5.00 -4.31
CA GLU A 114 -17.63 4.26 -5.57
C GLU A 114 -16.35 3.40 -5.59
N LEU A 115 -15.42 3.66 -4.66
CA LEU A 115 -14.11 3.03 -4.57
C LEU A 115 -13.68 2.85 -3.11
N ILE A 116 -13.17 1.67 -2.77
CA ILE A 116 -12.40 1.42 -1.55
C ILE A 116 -10.91 1.40 -1.87
N VAL A 117 -10.11 2.07 -1.03
CA VAL A 117 -8.64 1.93 -1.03
C VAL A 117 -8.22 1.19 0.23
N VAL A 118 -7.49 0.09 0.07
CA VAL A 118 -7.07 -0.78 1.18
C VAL A 118 -5.60 -1.16 1.07
N GLY A 119 -4.91 -1.13 2.20
CA GLY A 119 -3.55 -1.67 2.33
C GLY A 119 -3.60 -3.08 2.89
N CYS A 120 -2.68 -3.95 2.48
CA CYS A 120 -2.58 -5.32 2.96
C CYS A 120 -1.12 -5.73 3.19
N PHE A 121 -0.91 -6.69 4.10
CA PHE A 121 0.33 -7.42 4.26
C PHE A 121 0.07 -8.90 3.94
N TYR A 122 0.82 -9.46 2.98
CA TYR A 122 0.77 -10.87 2.63
C TYR A 122 1.90 -11.63 3.31
N GLU A 123 1.56 -12.55 4.20
CA GLU A 123 2.52 -13.45 4.81
C GLU A 123 2.76 -14.65 3.88
N ILE A 124 3.94 -14.70 3.25
CA ILE A 124 4.27 -15.72 2.25
C ILE A 124 4.32 -17.11 2.88
N SER A 125 4.84 -17.19 4.11
CA SER A 125 5.02 -18.45 4.83
C SER A 125 3.70 -19.16 5.14
N SER A 126 2.62 -18.42 5.37
CA SER A 126 1.30 -18.98 5.72
C SER A 126 0.26 -18.84 4.60
N GLY A 127 0.46 -17.91 3.66
CA GLY A 127 -0.54 -17.52 2.66
C GLY A 127 -1.63 -16.57 3.21
N ILE A 128 -1.51 -16.11 4.45
CA ILE A 128 -2.50 -15.23 5.09
C ILE A 128 -2.32 -13.79 4.58
N VAL A 129 -3.44 -13.10 4.37
CA VAL A 129 -3.48 -11.67 4.05
C VAL A 129 -4.07 -10.92 5.24
N ASP A 130 -3.28 -10.03 5.82
CA ASP A 130 -3.72 -9.11 6.85
C ASP A 130 -4.12 -7.78 6.22
N PHE A 131 -5.38 -7.38 6.42
CA PHE A 131 -5.90 -6.10 5.95
C PHE A 131 -5.59 -4.99 6.95
N LEU A 132 -5.08 -3.86 6.44
CA LEU A 132 -4.80 -2.65 7.21
C LEU A 132 -6.06 -1.74 7.23
N PRO A 133 -6.11 -0.73 8.13
CA PRO A 133 -7.24 0.22 8.18
C PRO A 133 -7.64 0.75 6.82
N ILE A 134 -8.95 0.78 6.58
CA ILE A 134 -9.54 1.17 5.29
C ILE A 134 -9.71 2.68 5.26
N TYR A 135 -9.33 3.29 4.13
CA TYR A 135 -9.65 4.68 3.86
C TYR A 135 -11.03 4.74 3.20
N SER A 136 -11.99 5.37 3.89
CA SER A 136 -13.39 5.46 3.45
C SER A 136 -13.93 6.89 3.60
N PRO A 137 -15.08 7.24 2.98
CA PRO A 137 -15.66 8.59 3.01
C PRO A 137 -15.84 9.17 4.42
N THR A 138 -16.01 8.34 5.44
CA THR A 138 -16.19 8.76 6.84
C THR A 138 -14.88 8.98 7.61
N GLY A 139 -13.71 8.84 6.95
CA GLY A 139 -12.38 8.96 7.55
C GLY A 139 -11.60 7.64 7.60
N ILE A 140 -10.49 7.63 8.36
CA ILE A 140 -9.71 6.41 8.63
C ILE A 140 -10.51 5.51 9.58
N SER A 141 -11.09 4.46 9.02
CA SER A 141 -11.62 3.29 9.72
C SER A 141 -10.57 2.51 10.52
N SER A 142 -10.25 2.86 11.77
CA SER A 142 -9.46 1.96 12.65
C SER A 142 -10.28 0.76 13.16
N GLU A 143 -11.60 0.81 13.03
CA GLU A 143 -12.51 -0.29 13.35
C GLU A 143 -12.49 -1.32 12.21
N LEU A 144 -11.43 -2.13 12.17
CA LEU A 144 -11.41 -3.38 11.45
C LEU A 144 -12.30 -4.38 12.19
N HIS A 145 -13.60 -4.35 11.91
CA HIS A 145 -14.39 -5.57 11.93
C HIS A 145 -14.51 -6.04 10.49
N GLU A 146 -14.11 -7.29 10.23
CA GLU A 146 -14.40 -8.06 8.99
C GLU A 146 -15.76 -7.69 8.40
N LYS A 147 -16.78 -7.52 9.25
CA LYS A 147 -18.13 -7.09 8.88
C LYS A 147 -18.22 -5.76 8.11
N VAL A 148 -17.45 -4.73 8.43
CA VAL A 148 -17.54 -3.44 7.71
C VAL A 148 -16.88 -3.54 6.35
N PHE A 149 -15.77 -4.27 6.25
CA PHE A 149 -15.18 -4.59 4.96
C PHE A 149 -16.15 -5.45 4.16
N ASP A 150 -16.66 -6.55 4.72
CA ASP A 150 -17.61 -7.44 4.06
C ASP A 150 -18.91 -6.73 3.68
N GLU A 151 -19.51 -5.92 4.53
CA GLU A 151 -20.76 -5.19 4.22
C GLU A 151 -20.52 -4.15 3.12
N LYS A 152 -19.47 -3.31 3.22
CA LYS A 152 -19.18 -2.30 2.19
C LYS A 152 -18.68 -2.92 0.90
N PHE A 153 -17.84 -3.95 0.98
CA PHE A 153 -17.37 -4.72 -0.17
C PHE A 153 -18.54 -5.43 -0.82
N THR A 154 -19.43 -6.06 -0.05
CA THR A 154 -20.65 -6.69 -0.57
C THR A 154 -21.52 -5.65 -1.26
N VAL A 155 -21.86 -4.53 -0.63
CA VAL A 155 -22.68 -3.46 -1.25
C VAL A 155 -22.04 -2.93 -2.55
N LEU A 156 -20.73 -2.70 -2.55
CA LEU A 156 -20.00 -2.20 -3.73
C LEU A 156 -19.89 -3.22 -4.87
N VAL A 157 -19.82 -4.50 -4.55
CA VAL A 157 -19.56 -5.59 -5.52
C VAL A 157 -20.86 -6.27 -5.95
N SER A 158 -21.90 -6.30 -5.10
CA SER A 158 -23.21 -6.88 -5.41
C SER A 158 -24.11 -5.94 -6.23
N GLY A 159 -23.87 -4.62 -6.15
CA GLY A 159 -24.67 -3.63 -6.88
C GLY A 159 -26.08 -3.43 -6.31
N GLU A 160 -26.38 -3.98 -5.13
CA GLU A 160 -27.63 -3.72 -4.42
C GLU A 160 -27.53 -2.35 -3.73
N LYS A 161 -28.37 -1.41 -4.17
CA LYS A 161 -28.58 -0.10 -3.52
C LYS A 161 -29.62 -0.20 -2.42
#